data_AF-A0A7J9VT34-F1
#
_entry.id   AF-A0A7J9VT34-F1
#
_cell.length_a   1.000
_cell.length_b   1.000
_cell.length_c   1.000
_cell.angle_alpha   90.00
_cell.angle_beta   90.00
_cell.angle_gamma   90.00
#
_symmetry.space_group_name_H-M   'P 1'
#
loop_
_entity.id
_entity.type
_entity.pdbx_description
1 polymer ?
#
loop_
_entity_poly.entity_id
_entity_poly.type
_entity_poly.pdbx_seq_one_letter_code
_entity_poly.pdbx_strand_id
1 'polypeptide(L)'
;MTWDAYHRREDVLGRVMRLADRRRDGVIPWAETAGADAAFGNPTDLLRALHMRWHTRLSGAFERELHEQPWDLEQVVVHAWRQTAAEMPGVRAILDAHGDDEAMHPARRKDWILLATASGAAGIDDPRAPEIGRAVEDRAREVVVDKTPPVRDTWIARLKHVLAA
;
A
#
# COMPACT_ATOMS: atom_id res chain seq x y z
N MET A 1 20.21 -17.94 2.69
CA MET A 1 20.15 -17.08 1.50
C MET A 1 21.46 -16.30 1.44
N THR A 2 22.15 -16.27 0.31
CA THR A 2 23.40 -15.48 0.17
C THR A 2 23.08 -14.02 -0.10
N TRP A 3 23.99 -13.10 0.26
CA TRP A 3 23.89 -11.67 -0.02
C TRP A 3 23.54 -11.39 -1.49
N ASP A 4 24.22 -12.08 -2.40
CA ASP A 4 23.99 -11.94 -3.85
C ASP A 4 22.59 -12.37 -4.29
N ALA A 5 22.03 -13.40 -3.66
CA ALA A 5 20.66 -13.86 -3.96
C ALA A 5 19.62 -12.83 -3.51
N TYR A 6 19.83 -12.20 -2.35
CA TYR A 6 18.97 -11.13 -1.86
C TYR A 6 19.00 -9.90 -2.79
N HIS A 7 20.19 -9.40 -3.13
CA HIS A 7 20.33 -8.24 -4.03
C HIS A 7 19.75 -8.49 -5.40
N ARG A 8 19.97 -9.68 -5.97
CA ARG A 8 19.35 -10.06 -7.25
C ARG A 8 17.83 -9.99 -7.18
N ARG A 9 17.22 -10.47 -6.09
CA ARG A 9 15.78 -10.48 -5.92
C ARG A 9 15.21 -9.07 -5.81
N GLU A 10 15.86 -8.19 -5.05
CA GLU A 10 15.49 -6.77 -4.95
C GLU A 10 15.62 -6.04 -6.30
N ASP A 11 16.73 -6.27 -7.03
CA ASP A 11 16.96 -5.65 -8.35
C ASP A 11 15.89 -6.06 -9.37
N VAL A 12 15.52 -7.35 -9.39
CA VAL A 12 14.46 -7.87 -10.25
C VAL A 12 13.12 -7.28 -9.82
N LEU A 13 12.78 -7.26 -8.53
CA LEU A 13 11.54 -6.68 -8.03
C LEU A 13 11.41 -5.20 -8.43
N GLY A 14 12.47 -4.43 -8.27
CA GLY A 14 12.51 -3.02 -8.67
C GLY A 14 12.29 -2.82 -10.17
N ARG A 15 12.81 -3.71 -11.03
CA ARG A 15 12.53 -3.67 -12.48
C ARG A 15 11.07 -3.99 -12.78
N VAL A 16 10.50 -5.01 -12.13
CA VAL A 16 9.08 -5.39 -12.27
C VAL A 16 8.19 -4.20 -11.92
N MET A 17 8.41 -3.58 -10.76
CA MET A 17 7.62 -2.42 -10.31
C MET A 17 7.68 -1.27 -11.31
N ARG A 18 8.88 -0.90 -11.79
CA ARG A 18 9.02 0.16 -12.80
C ARG A 18 8.30 -0.15 -14.11
N LEU A 19 8.27 -1.43 -14.52
CA LEU A 19 7.57 -1.84 -15.74
C LEU A 19 6.05 -1.84 -15.52
N ALA A 20 5.59 -2.34 -14.37
CA ALA A 20 4.19 -2.29 -13.97
C ALA A 20 3.67 -0.84 -13.91
N ASP A 21 4.43 0.08 -13.32
CA ASP A 21 4.01 1.49 -13.19
C ASP A 21 3.91 2.23 -14.53
N ARG A 22 4.69 1.80 -15.54
CA ARG A 22 4.58 2.31 -16.91
C ARG A 22 3.34 1.76 -17.64
N ARG A 23 3.01 0.48 -17.43
CA ARG A 23 1.93 -0.21 -18.15
C ARG A 23 0.56 0.01 -17.52
N ARG A 24 0.48 -0.16 -16.19
CA ARG A 24 -0.74 -0.06 -15.38
C ARG A 24 -1.91 -0.90 -15.92
N ASP A 25 -1.60 -2.01 -16.57
CA ASP A 25 -2.56 -2.90 -17.23
C ASP A 25 -2.98 -4.09 -16.36
N GLY A 26 -2.45 -4.19 -15.14
CA GLY A 26 -2.74 -5.27 -14.20
C GLY A 26 -2.03 -6.59 -14.52
N VAL A 27 -1.19 -6.65 -15.55
CA VAL A 27 -0.50 -7.88 -15.95
C VAL A 27 0.86 -7.95 -15.28
N ILE A 28 1.18 -9.09 -14.65
CA ILE A 28 2.52 -9.35 -14.09
C ILE A 28 3.54 -9.39 -15.23
N PRO A 29 4.56 -8.51 -15.26
CA PRO A 29 5.58 -8.45 -16.32
C PRO A 29 6.62 -9.59 -16.26
N TRP A 30 6.17 -10.84 -16.14
CA TRP A 30 7.03 -12.01 -15.92
C TRP A 30 8.03 -12.23 -17.05
N ALA A 31 7.54 -12.44 -18.28
CA ALA A 31 8.36 -12.76 -19.44
C ALA A 31 9.29 -11.61 -19.87
N GLU A 32 8.90 -10.37 -19.61
CA GLU A 32 9.66 -9.17 -19.96
C GLU A 32 10.76 -8.86 -18.93
N THR A 33 10.72 -9.49 -17.75
CA THR A 33 11.66 -9.22 -16.67
C THR A 33 12.79 -10.25 -16.68
N ALA A 34 13.94 -9.85 -17.23
CA ALA A 34 15.15 -10.66 -17.19
C ALA A 34 15.52 -11.06 -15.74
N GLY A 35 15.66 -12.38 -15.53
CA GLY A 35 16.03 -12.98 -14.24
C GLY A 35 14.87 -13.27 -13.29
N ALA A 36 13.61 -13.10 -13.72
CA ALA A 36 12.42 -13.37 -12.91
C ALA A 36 12.38 -14.83 -12.41
N ASP A 37 12.56 -15.82 -13.29
CA ASP A 37 12.58 -17.24 -12.91
C ASP A 37 13.66 -17.54 -11.88
N ALA A 38 14.88 -17.02 -12.07
CA ALA A 38 15.99 -17.24 -11.15
C ALA A 38 15.81 -16.57 -9.78
N ALA A 39 15.07 -15.46 -9.71
CA ALA A 39 14.87 -14.70 -8.48
C ALA A 39 13.62 -15.13 -7.69
N PHE A 40 12.56 -15.55 -8.38
CA PHE A 40 11.25 -15.84 -7.79
C PHE A 40 10.76 -17.27 -8.00
N GLY A 41 11.30 -18.01 -8.96
CA GLY A 41 10.89 -19.37 -9.29
C GLY A 41 9.58 -19.46 -10.08
N ASN A 42 8.56 -18.68 -9.70
CA ASN A 42 7.28 -18.63 -10.40
C ASN A 42 6.57 -17.26 -10.26
N PRO A 43 5.57 -16.97 -11.11
CA PRO A 43 4.81 -15.72 -11.05
C PRO A 43 4.10 -15.48 -9.71
N THR A 44 3.60 -16.52 -9.04
CA THR A 44 2.89 -16.41 -7.76
C THR A 44 3.81 -15.89 -6.65
N ASP A 45 5.07 -16.30 -6.62
CA ASP A 45 6.04 -15.83 -5.63
C ASP A 45 6.52 -14.39 -5.92
N LEU A 46 6.50 -13.96 -7.18
CA LEU A 46 6.65 -12.55 -7.54
C LEU A 46 5.43 -11.74 -7.09
N LEU A 47 4.21 -12.23 -7.32
CA LEU A 47 2.98 -11.58 -6.87
C LEU A 47 2.95 -11.39 -5.35
N ARG A 48 3.35 -12.41 -4.58
CA ARG A 48 3.50 -12.32 -3.12
C ARG A 48 4.53 -11.27 -2.70
N ALA A 49 5.63 -11.14 -3.44
CA ALA A 49 6.63 -10.10 -3.17
C ALA A 49 6.10 -8.69 -3.47
N LEU A 50 5.35 -8.52 -4.56
CA LEU A 50 4.66 -7.27 -4.87
C LEU A 50 3.64 -6.91 -3.79
N HIS A 51 2.85 -7.87 -3.32
CA HIS A 51 1.95 -7.67 -2.18
C HIS A 51 2.69 -7.29 -0.91
N MET A 52 3.80 -7.96 -0.59
CA MET A 52 4.61 -7.61 0.58
C MET A 52 5.12 -6.16 0.48
N ARG A 53 5.59 -5.75 -0.72
CA ARG A 53 6.04 -4.37 -0.95
C ARG A 53 4.91 -3.35 -0.75
N TRP A 54 3.71 -3.65 -1.27
CA TRP A 54 2.50 -2.87 -1.05
C TRP A 54 2.16 -2.77 0.44
N HIS A 55 2.09 -3.90 1.13
CA HIS A 55 1.77 -3.98 2.55
C HIS A 55 2.73 -3.17 3.41
N THR A 56 4.05 -3.35 3.23
CA THR A 56 5.06 -2.58 3.96
C THR A 56 4.94 -1.07 3.70
N ARG A 57 4.66 -0.67 2.45
CA ARG A 57 4.50 0.75 2.12
C ARG A 57 3.24 1.34 2.78
N LEU A 58 2.13 0.63 2.70
CA LEU A 58 0.85 1.01 3.27
C LEU A 58 0.92 1.14 4.80
N SER A 59 1.47 0.13 5.48
CA SER A 59 1.67 0.15 6.94
C SER A 59 2.43 1.39 7.37
N GLY A 60 3.57 1.66 6.73
CA GLY A 60 4.36 2.84 7.05
C GLY A 60 3.66 4.16 6.70
N ALA A 61 2.74 4.18 5.73
CA ALA A 61 2.02 5.39 5.34
C ALA A 61 1.05 5.85 6.42
N PHE A 62 0.14 4.98 6.88
CA PHE A 62 -0.79 5.39 7.93
C PHE A 62 -0.11 5.50 9.30
N GLU A 63 0.95 4.73 9.62
CA GLU A 63 1.69 4.91 10.88
C GLU A 63 2.25 6.34 11.01
N ARG A 64 2.79 6.90 9.92
CA ARG A 64 3.25 8.28 9.88
C ARG A 64 2.09 9.26 10.03
N GLU A 65 1.01 9.05 9.29
CA GLU A 65 -0.12 9.98 9.26
C GLU A 65 -0.92 9.98 10.58
N LEU A 66 -1.08 8.81 11.21
CA LEU A 66 -1.67 8.66 12.55
C LEU A 66 -0.87 9.39 13.62
N HIS A 67 0.46 9.44 13.49
CA HIS A 67 1.32 10.21 14.39
C HIS A 67 1.10 11.72 14.25
N GLU A 68 0.80 12.20 13.04
CA GLU A 68 0.63 13.63 12.75
C GLU A 68 -0.80 14.13 13.02
N GLN A 69 -1.85 13.34 12.74
CA GLN A 69 -3.25 13.79 12.76
C GLN A 69 -4.22 12.71 13.29
N PRO A 70 -4.34 12.52 14.61
CA PRO A 70 -5.05 11.36 15.19
C PRO A 70 -6.59 11.50 15.27
N TRP A 71 -7.19 12.60 14.80
CA TRP A 71 -8.58 12.95 15.13
C TRP A 71 -9.64 12.26 14.25
N ASP A 72 -9.23 11.66 13.12
CA ASP A 72 -10.09 10.89 12.21
C ASP A 72 -9.29 9.71 11.62
N LEU A 73 -9.20 8.62 12.40
CA LEU A 73 -8.37 7.45 12.08
C LEU A 73 -8.75 6.82 10.74
N GLU A 74 -10.05 6.79 10.44
CA GLU A 74 -10.55 6.21 9.22
C GLU A 74 -10.19 7.05 8.00
N GLN A 75 -10.36 8.38 8.07
CA GLN A 75 -9.93 9.27 6.99
C GLN A 75 -8.42 9.25 6.79
N VAL A 76 -7.63 9.15 7.87
CA VAL A 76 -6.18 8.95 7.78
C VAL A 76 -5.84 7.66 7.02
N VAL A 77 -6.49 6.54 7.37
CA VAL A 77 -6.24 5.26 6.67
C VAL A 77 -6.66 5.33 5.19
N VAL A 78 -7.80 5.96 4.89
CA VAL A 78 -8.25 6.18 3.51
C VAL A 78 -7.26 7.03 2.73
N HIS A 79 -6.76 8.12 3.32
CA HIS A 79 -5.77 8.99 2.69
C HIS A 79 -4.45 8.26 2.45
N ALA A 80 -3.90 7.59 3.46
CA ALA A 80 -2.69 6.79 3.36
C ALA A 80 -2.80 5.68 2.29
N TRP A 81 -3.96 5.01 2.20
CA TRP A 81 -4.23 4.02 1.17
C TRP A 81 -4.18 4.64 -0.23
N ARG A 82 -4.85 5.79 -0.42
CA ARG A 82 -4.87 6.51 -1.70
C ARG A 82 -3.49 7.01 -2.10
N GLN A 83 -2.72 7.57 -1.16
CA GLN A 83 -1.33 7.98 -1.41
C GLN A 83 -0.47 6.78 -1.83
N THR A 84 -0.58 5.66 -1.13
CA THR A 84 0.17 4.44 -1.47
C THR A 84 -0.23 3.91 -2.86
N ALA A 85 -1.51 3.95 -3.21
CA ALA A 85 -2.00 3.60 -4.54
C ALA A 85 -1.45 4.54 -5.63
N ALA A 86 -1.35 5.84 -5.34
CA ALA A 86 -0.79 6.83 -6.26
C ALA A 86 0.72 6.67 -6.47
N GLU A 87 1.45 6.23 -5.43
CA GLU A 87 2.89 5.97 -5.48
C GLU A 87 3.27 4.66 -6.17
N MET A 88 2.39 3.65 -6.10
CA MET A 88 2.63 2.32 -6.67
C MET A 88 1.48 1.87 -7.59
N PRO A 89 1.09 2.67 -8.60
CA PRO A 89 -0.13 2.46 -9.37
C PRO A 89 -0.09 1.15 -10.19
N GLY A 90 1.08 0.75 -10.69
CA GLY A 90 1.24 -0.51 -11.40
C GLY A 90 1.12 -1.72 -10.49
N VAL A 91 1.71 -1.64 -9.29
CA VAL A 91 1.58 -2.70 -8.28
C VAL A 91 0.12 -2.83 -7.85
N ARG A 92 -0.56 -1.71 -7.59
CA ARG A 92 -1.98 -1.72 -7.22
C ARG A 92 -2.84 -2.37 -8.30
N ALA A 93 -2.63 -2.02 -9.58
CA ALA A 93 -3.34 -2.63 -10.70
C ALA A 93 -3.14 -4.15 -10.78
N ILE A 94 -1.91 -4.63 -10.58
CA ILE A 94 -1.61 -6.08 -10.56
C ILE A 94 -2.33 -6.75 -9.39
N LEU A 95 -2.25 -6.19 -8.18
CA LEU A 95 -2.91 -6.78 -7.01
C LEU A 95 -4.44 -6.80 -7.15
N ASP A 96 -5.02 -5.86 -7.90
CA ASP A 96 -6.46 -5.82 -8.20
C ASP A 96 -6.86 -6.90 -9.20
N ALA A 97 -6.10 -7.05 -10.29
CA ALA A 97 -6.34 -8.06 -11.31
C ALA A 97 -6.23 -9.50 -10.77
N HIS A 98 -5.45 -9.69 -9.71
CA HIS A 98 -5.21 -10.98 -9.05
C HIS A 98 -5.90 -11.11 -7.68
N GLY A 99 -6.89 -10.25 -7.40
CA GLY A 99 -7.55 -10.19 -6.08
C GLY A 99 -8.30 -11.47 -5.69
N ASP A 100 -8.81 -12.20 -6.68
CA ASP A 100 -9.61 -13.42 -6.50
C ASP A 100 -8.76 -14.71 -6.60
N ASP A 101 -7.44 -14.60 -6.81
CA ASP A 101 -6.55 -15.76 -6.81
C ASP A 101 -6.51 -16.36 -5.38
N GLU A 102 -6.86 -17.65 -5.25
CA GLU A 102 -6.90 -18.33 -3.94
C GLU A 102 -5.57 -18.24 -3.19
N ALA A 103 -4.46 -18.26 -3.93
CA ALA A 103 -3.10 -18.12 -3.40
C ALA A 103 -2.84 -16.77 -2.72
N MET A 104 -3.66 -15.75 -3.01
CA MET A 104 -3.58 -14.39 -2.48
C MET A 104 -4.57 -14.11 -1.35
N HIS A 105 -5.59 -14.95 -1.15
CA HIS A 105 -6.59 -14.76 -0.09
C HIS A 105 -5.96 -14.54 1.31
N PRO A 106 -4.95 -15.32 1.76
CA PRO A 106 -4.36 -15.07 3.08
C PRO A 106 -3.65 -13.73 3.18
N ALA A 107 -3.06 -13.24 2.08
CA ALA A 107 -2.35 -11.97 2.03
C ALA A 107 -3.35 -10.80 2.04
N ARG A 108 -4.39 -10.85 1.20
CA ARG A 108 -5.48 -9.86 1.18
C ARG A 108 -6.21 -9.76 2.52
N ARG A 109 -6.45 -10.90 3.17
CA ARG A 109 -7.04 -10.92 4.52
C ARG A 109 -6.20 -10.15 5.54
N LYS A 110 -4.86 -10.20 5.44
CA LYS A 110 -3.97 -9.43 6.33
C LYS A 110 -4.08 -7.93 6.06
N ASP A 111 -4.16 -7.52 4.80
CA ASP A 111 -4.37 -6.11 4.45
C ASP A 111 -5.71 -5.60 5.00
N TRP A 112 -6.79 -6.38 4.92
CA TRP A 112 -8.06 -5.96 5.51
C TRP A 112 -8.02 -5.86 7.03
N ILE A 113 -7.41 -6.82 7.71
CA ILE A 113 -7.23 -6.75 9.17
C ILE A 113 -6.41 -5.51 9.55
N LEU A 114 -5.36 -5.20 8.79
CA LEU A 114 -4.56 -4.00 8.98
C LEU A 114 -5.41 -2.73 8.87
N LEU A 115 -6.21 -2.60 7.81
CA LEU A 115 -7.08 -1.44 7.59
C LEU A 115 -8.13 -1.28 8.69
N ALA A 116 -8.77 -2.37 9.11
CA ALA A 116 -9.77 -2.34 10.18
C ALA A 116 -9.16 -1.96 11.54
N THR A 117 -7.95 -2.45 11.82
CA THR A 117 -7.24 -2.15 13.08
C THR A 117 -6.74 -0.72 13.09
N ALA A 118 -6.12 -0.27 11.99
CA ALA A 118 -5.55 1.08 11.87
C ALA A 118 -6.63 2.17 11.89
N SER A 119 -7.84 1.89 11.37
CA SER A 119 -8.98 2.81 11.44
C SER A 119 -9.64 2.84 12.82
N GLY A 120 -9.22 2.01 13.77
CA GLY A 120 -9.82 1.87 15.09
C GLY A 120 -11.21 1.20 15.08
N ALA A 121 -11.65 0.68 13.93
CA ALA A 121 -12.98 0.09 13.76
C ALA A 121 -13.09 -1.35 14.28
N ALA A 122 -11.95 -2.05 14.45
CA ALA A 122 -11.90 -3.39 15.02
C ALA A 122 -10.57 -3.65 15.77
N GLY A 123 -10.59 -4.59 16.71
CA GLY A 123 -9.36 -5.14 17.29
C GLY A 123 -8.72 -6.19 16.37
N ILE A 124 -7.42 -6.49 16.58
CA ILE A 124 -6.66 -7.45 15.76
C ILE A 124 -7.27 -8.86 15.73
N ASP A 125 -7.90 -9.28 16.83
CA ASP A 125 -8.53 -10.59 16.98
C ASP A 125 -10.04 -10.57 16.69
N ASP A 126 -10.61 -9.44 16.26
CA ASP A 126 -12.02 -9.36 15.91
C ASP A 126 -12.29 -10.17 14.62
N PRO A 127 -13.16 -11.20 14.66
CA PRO A 127 -13.46 -12.01 13.49
C PRO A 127 -14.08 -11.21 12.33
N ARG A 128 -14.66 -10.04 12.60
CA ARG A 128 -15.25 -9.13 11.60
C ARG A 128 -14.22 -8.20 10.95
N ALA A 129 -12.99 -8.14 11.46
CA ALA A 129 -11.96 -7.25 10.94
C ALA A 129 -11.72 -7.36 9.42
N PRO A 130 -11.74 -8.55 8.78
CA PRO A 130 -11.62 -8.65 7.33
C PRO A 130 -12.76 -7.96 6.56
N GLU A 131 -14.00 -8.08 7.04
CA GLU A 131 -15.18 -7.45 6.39
C GLU A 131 -15.14 -5.93 6.55
N ILE A 132 -14.84 -5.45 7.76
CA ILE A 132 -14.68 -4.03 8.07
C ILE A 132 -13.55 -3.42 7.21
N GLY A 133 -12.40 -4.09 7.15
CA GLY A 133 -11.26 -3.63 6.39
C GLY A 133 -11.51 -3.58 4.88
N ARG A 134 -12.29 -4.52 4.36
CA ARG A 134 -12.76 -4.49 2.97
C ARG A 134 -13.65 -3.26 2.72
N ALA A 135 -14.57 -2.94 3.63
CA ALA A 135 -15.40 -1.74 3.50
C ALA A 135 -14.57 -0.43 3.54
N VAL A 136 -13.49 -0.39 4.33
CA VAL A 136 -12.54 0.74 4.32
C VAL A 136 -11.80 0.83 2.98
N GLU A 137 -11.34 -0.30 2.44
CA GLU A 137 -10.71 -0.34 1.11
C GLU A 137 -11.68 0.13 0.01
N ASP A 138 -12.92 -0.35 0.02
CA ASP A 138 -13.95 0.04 -0.97
C ASP A 138 -14.17 1.56 -0.96
N ARG A 139 -14.25 2.17 0.23
CA ARG A 139 -14.36 3.63 0.37
C ARG A 139 -13.09 4.38 -0.03
N ALA A 140 -11.92 3.80 0.19
CA ALA A 140 -10.67 4.38 -0.32
C ALA A 140 -10.62 4.38 -1.87
N ARG A 141 -11.23 3.37 -2.50
CA ARG A 141 -11.36 3.23 -3.96
C ARG A 141 -12.42 4.14 -4.56
N GLU A 142 -13.48 4.46 -3.83
CA GLU A 142 -14.48 5.42 -4.29
C GLU A 142 -13.80 6.74 -4.64
N VAL A 143 -14.07 7.23 -5.85
CA VAL A 143 -13.65 8.56 -6.29
C VAL A 143 -14.55 9.58 -5.59
N VAL A 144 -14.22 9.86 -4.33
CA VAL A 144 -14.79 10.98 -3.60
C VAL A 144 -13.86 12.16 -3.84
N VAL A 145 -14.41 13.28 -4.32
CA VAL A 145 -13.68 14.57 -4.31
C VAL A 145 -13.36 14.85 -2.85
N ASP A 146 -12.12 14.54 -2.47
CA ASP A 146 -11.68 14.70 -1.10
C ASP A 146 -11.78 16.19 -0.78
N LYS A 147 -12.61 16.55 0.19
CA LYS A 147 -12.51 17.87 0.80
C LYS A 147 -11.23 17.79 1.61
N THR A 148 -10.09 18.05 0.97
CA THR A 148 -8.79 18.16 1.64
C THR A 148 -9.03 18.98 2.90
N PRO A 149 -8.89 18.42 4.12
CA PRO A 149 -8.99 19.23 5.31
C PRO A 149 -7.93 20.32 5.15
N PRO A 150 -8.28 21.61 5.35
CA PRO A 150 -7.32 22.67 5.13
C PRO A 150 -6.07 22.36 5.94
N VAL A 151 -4.91 22.37 5.27
CA VAL A 151 -3.61 22.38 5.96
C VAL A 151 -3.66 23.60 6.86
N ARG A 152 -3.96 23.38 8.15
CA ARG A 152 -3.92 24.46 9.11
C ARG A 152 -2.46 24.74 9.32
N ASP A 153 -2.00 25.91 8.87
CA ASP A 153 -0.75 26.49 9.34
C ASP A 153 -0.65 26.22 10.83
N THR A 154 0.29 25.36 11.21
CA THR A 154 0.54 25.16 12.62
C THR A 154 0.98 26.51 13.18
N TRP A 155 0.57 26.83 14.40
CA TRP A 155 0.98 28.06 15.08
C TRP A 155 2.52 28.22 15.10
N ILE A 156 3.25 27.10 15.07
CA ILE A 156 4.70 27.01 14.91
C ILE A 156 5.18 27.54 13.55
N ALA A 157 4.49 27.23 12.45
CA ALA A 157 4.82 27.76 11.12
C ALA A 157 4.62 29.29 11.05
N ARG A 158 3.58 29.80 11.72
CA ARG A 158 3.33 31.26 11.81
C ARG A 158 4.38 31.99 12.65
N LEU A 159 4.81 31.41 13.77
CA LEU A 159 5.86 31.99 14.60
C LEU A 159 7.22 32.07 13.89
N LYS A 160 7.57 31.07 13.07
CA LYS A 160 8.80 31.09 12.29
C LYS A 160 8.83 32.24 11.27
N HIS A 161 7.69 32.59 10.69
CA HIS A 161 7.60 33.72 9.76
C HIS A 161 7.68 35.08 10.46
N VAL A 162 7.13 35.21 11.68
CA VAL A 162 7.19 36.47 12.45
C VAL A 162 8.58 36.74 13.03
N LEU A 163 9.34 35.70 13.38
CA LEU A 163 10.70 35.85 13.91
C LEU A 163 11.77 36.01 12.81
N ALA A 164 11.39 35.80 11.54
CA ALA A 164 12.26 35.97 10.38
C ALA A 164 12.04 37.31 9.64
N ALA A 165 11.17 38.18 10.17
CA ALA A 165 10.90 39.54 9.68
C ALA A 165 11.41 40.58 10.68
#